data_AF-A0A7Z9Y3M4-F1
#
_entry.id   AF-A0A7Z9Y3M4-F1
#
_cell.length_a   1.000
_cell.length_b   1.000
_cell.length_c   1.000
_cell.angle_alpha   90.00
_cell.angle_beta   90.00
_cell.angle_gamma   90.00
#
_symmetry.space_group_name_H-M   'P 1'
#
loop_
_entity.id
_entity.type
_entity.pdbx_description
1 polymer ?
#
loop_
_entity_poly.entity_id
_entity_poly.type
_entity_poly.pdbx_seq_one_letter_code
_entity_poly.pdbx_strand_id
1 'polypeptide(L)'
;MSCERELVLQATQGDETAILTLYEQHKTAVTTYIYYRLGGDQALAEEIAAEVFARMVAGLPRFVYRERPFLAWLYTIARNCIKDHYRRDGRYPSQSL
;
A
#
# COMPACT_ATOMS: atom_id res chain seq x y z
N MET A 1 18.50 5.41 -14.92
CA MET A 1 17.23 4.77 -14.55
C MET A 1 17.59 3.48 -13.84
N SER A 2 17.58 3.46 -12.51
CA SER A 2 17.86 2.24 -11.72
C SER A 2 16.77 1.20 -11.95
N CYS A 3 17.14 -0.08 -11.95
CA CYS A 3 16.17 -1.17 -12.10
C CYS A 3 15.29 -1.28 -10.84
N GLU A 4 14.02 -1.71 -10.95
CA GLU A 4 13.09 -1.86 -9.81
C GLU A 4 13.73 -2.65 -8.67
N ARG A 5 14.45 -3.73 -8.98
CA ARG A 5 15.19 -4.54 -8.00
C ARG A 5 16.17 -3.70 -7.17
N GLU A 6 16.93 -2.84 -7.82
CA GLU A 6 17.96 -2.02 -7.15
C GLU A 6 17.31 -1.01 -6.21
N LEU A 7 16.26 -0.31 -6.67
CA LEU A 7 15.47 0.61 -5.85
C LEU A 7 14.89 -0.09 -4.63
N VAL A 8 14.32 -1.28 -4.82
CA VAL A 8 13.79 -2.08 -3.71
C VAL A 8 14.89 -2.43 -2.71
N LEU A 9 16.05 -2.91 -3.16
CA LEU A 9 17.16 -3.28 -2.27
C LEU A 9 17.69 -2.09 -1.46
N GLN A 10 17.78 -0.91 -2.07
CA GLN A 10 18.15 0.32 -1.38
C GLN A 10 17.07 0.73 -0.36
N ALA A 11 15.80 0.69 -0.76
CA ALA A 11 14.68 1.01 0.12
C ALA A 11 14.57 0.06 1.33
N THR A 12 14.87 -1.23 1.16
CA THR A 12 14.91 -2.19 2.29
C THR A 12 16.00 -1.87 3.31
N GLN A 13 17.04 -1.15 2.91
CA GLN A 13 18.13 -0.68 3.79
C GLN A 13 17.85 0.70 4.39
N GLY A 14 16.69 1.30 4.11
CA GLY A 14 16.30 2.61 4.64
C GLY A 14 16.74 3.80 3.80
N ASP A 15 17.15 3.60 2.54
CA ASP A 15 17.44 4.71 1.63
C ASP A 15 16.16 5.52 1.34
N GLU A 16 16.09 6.74 1.88
CA GLU A 16 14.92 7.62 1.75
C GLU A 16 14.62 7.99 0.30
N THR A 17 15.65 8.16 -0.54
CA THR A 17 15.47 8.50 -1.95
C THR A 17 14.85 7.35 -2.72
N ALA A 18 15.30 6.12 -2.44
CA ALA A 18 14.74 4.92 -3.04
C ALA A 18 13.29 4.67 -2.58
N ILE A 19 12.99 4.90 -1.30
CA ILE A 19 11.62 4.83 -0.75
C ILE A 19 10.71 5.83 -1.45
N LEU A 20 11.12 7.10 -1.54
CA LEU A 20 10.35 8.14 -2.21
C LEU A 20 10.15 7.83 -3.69
N THR A 21 11.18 7.31 -4.36
CA THR A 21 11.09 6.92 -5.78
C THR A 21 10.05 5.81 -5.98
N LEU A 22 10.06 4.77 -5.14
CA LEU A 22 9.06 3.69 -5.19
C LEU A 22 7.65 4.21 -4.90
N TYR A 23 7.51 5.15 -3.96
CA TYR A 23 6.23 5.81 -3.68
C TYR A 23 5.70 6.53 -4.93
N GLU A 24 6.48 7.44 -5.52
CA GLU A 24 6.05 8.23 -6.68
C GLU A 24 5.72 7.34 -7.89
N GLN A 25 6.52 6.29 -8.14
CA GLN A 25 6.28 5.35 -9.23
C GLN A 25 4.97 4.56 -9.10
N HIS A 26 4.47 4.36 -7.89
CA HIS A 26 3.33 3.47 -7.64
C HIS A 26 2.10 4.16 -7.08
N LYS A 27 2.20 5.40 -6.58
CA LYS A 27 1.11 6.19 -6.02
C LYS A 27 -0.13 6.15 -6.90
N THR A 28 -0.01 6.55 -8.16
CA THR A 28 -1.14 6.61 -9.08
C THR A 28 -1.78 5.23 -9.28
N ALA A 29 -0.99 4.20 -9.57
CA ALA A 29 -1.50 2.85 -9.83
C ALA A 29 -2.21 2.24 -8.60
N VAL A 30 -1.69 2.50 -7.39
CA VAL A 30 -2.28 2.02 -6.13
C VAL A 30 -3.56 2.78 -5.81
N THR A 31 -3.55 4.12 -5.85
CA THR A 31 -4.73 4.93 -5.57
C THR A 31 -5.86 4.67 -6.56
N THR A 32 -5.56 4.56 -7.86
CA THR A 32 -6.56 4.21 -8.89
C THR A 32 -7.16 2.83 -8.66
N TYR A 33 -6.33 1.83 -8.31
CA TYR A 33 -6.84 0.50 -7.96
C TYR A 33 -7.79 0.57 -6.76
N ILE A 34 -7.42 1.29 -5.70
CA ILE A 34 -8.25 1.44 -4.50
C ILE A 34 -9.57 2.14 -4.84
N TYR A 35 -9.51 3.25 -5.58
CA TYR A 35 -10.67 4.03 -6.00
C TYR A 35 -11.76 3.17 -6.67
N TYR A 36 -11.37 2.38 -7.67
CA TYR A 36 -12.32 1.49 -8.35
C TYR A 36 -12.84 0.37 -7.45
N ARG A 37 -12.05 -0.08 -6.47
CA ARG A 37 -12.46 -1.13 -5.53
C ARG A 37 -13.42 -0.64 -4.45
N LEU A 38 -13.47 0.67 -4.23
CA LEU A 38 -14.37 1.33 -3.27
C LEU A 38 -15.60 1.95 -3.95
N GLY A 39 -15.85 1.65 -5.23
CA GLY A 39 -17.01 2.17 -5.95
C GLY A 39 -16.90 3.66 -6.32
N GLY A 40 -15.69 4.22 -6.33
CA GLY A 40 -15.45 5.60 -6.76
C GLY A 40 -15.50 6.65 -5.65
N ASP A 41 -15.42 6.26 -4.38
CA ASP A 41 -15.22 7.20 -3.28
C ASP A 41 -13.77 7.69 -3.25
N GLN A 42 -13.55 8.94 -3.68
CA GLN A 42 -12.23 9.56 -3.74
C GLN A 42 -11.62 9.79 -2.36
N ALA A 43 -12.41 10.27 -1.39
CA ALA A 43 -11.91 10.61 -0.07
C ALA A 43 -11.45 9.35 0.67
N LEU A 44 -12.26 8.30 0.61
CA LEU A 44 -11.91 7.01 1.20
C LEU A 44 -10.71 6.37 0.47
N ALA A 45 -10.62 6.52 -0.85
CA ALA A 45 -9.48 5.99 -1.60
C ALA A 45 -8.16 6.65 -1.18
N GLU A 46 -8.15 7.96 -0.94
CA GLU A 46 -6.98 8.69 -0.43
C GLU A 46 -6.60 8.25 0.98
N GLU A 47 -7.59 8.08 1.88
CA GLU A 47 -7.37 7.58 3.24
C GLU A 47 -6.72 6.19 3.22
N ILE A 48 -7.29 5.25 2.46
CA ILE A 48 -6.77 3.89 2.36
C ILE A 48 -5.40 3.87 1.67
N ALA A 49 -5.17 4.72 0.66
CA ALA A 49 -3.87 4.82 0.01
C ALA A 49 -2.77 5.29 0.99
N ALA A 50 -3.07 6.28 1.86
CA ALA A 50 -2.14 6.72 2.89
C ALA A 50 -1.74 5.55 3.82
N GLU A 51 -2.71 4.76 4.28
CA GLU A 51 -2.46 3.56 5.09
C GLU A 51 -1.62 2.51 4.33
N VAL A 52 -1.86 2.32 3.03
CA VAL A 52 -1.06 1.39 2.21
C VAL A 52 0.40 1.81 2.16
N PHE A 53 0.69 3.09 1.92
CA PHE A 53 2.06 3.57 1.85
C PHE A 53 2.74 3.62 3.22
N ALA A 54 2.00 3.89 4.31
CA ALA A 54 2.51 3.72 5.66
C ALA A 54 2.93 2.26 5.94
N ARG A 55 2.08 1.30 5.58
CA ARG A 55 2.39 -0.14 5.70
C ARG A 55 3.50 -0.59 4.76
N MET A 56 3.64 0.02 3.58
CA MET A 56 4.77 -0.19 2.68
C MET A 56 6.07 0.16 3.41
N VAL A 57 6.19 1.38 3.93
CA VAL A 57 7.41 1.83 4.64
C VAL A 57 7.71 0.93 5.84
N ALA A 58 6.70 0.62 6.65
CA ALA A 58 6.87 -0.27 7.81
C ALA A 58 7.25 -1.72 7.42
N GLY A 59 6.83 -2.18 6.25
CA GLY A 59 7.07 -3.54 5.75
C GLY A 59 8.39 -3.70 4.98
N LEU A 60 8.95 -2.62 4.44
CA LEU A 60 10.16 -2.64 3.61
C LEU A 60 11.36 -3.34 4.26
N PRO A 61 11.69 -3.15 5.55
CA PRO A 61 12.84 -3.82 6.17
C PRO A 61 12.76 -5.35 6.18
N ARG A 62 11.55 -5.90 6.03
CA ARG A 62 11.29 -7.36 5.99
C ARG A 62 10.93 -7.85 4.59
N PHE A 63 10.89 -6.96 3.61
CA PHE A 63 10.52 -7.31 2.25
C PHE A 63 11.65 -8.11 1.58
N VAL A 64 11.28 -9.18 0.90
CA VAL A 64 12.23 -10.00 0.13
C VAL A 64 11.79 -9.96 -1.33
N TYR A 65 12.65 -9.42 -2.20
CA TYR A 65 12.40 -9.41 -3.63
C TYR A 65 12.44 -10.84 -4.20
N ARG A 66 11.35 -11.29 -4.83
CA ARG A 66 11.18 -12.66 -5.35
C ARG A 66 10.80 -12.70 -6.84
N GLU A 67 11.39 -11.79 -7.63
CA GLU A 67 11.13 -11.69 -9.09
C GLU A 67 9.66 -11.47 -9.45
N ARG A 68 8.91 -10.87 -8.52
CA ARG A 68 7.57 -10.36 -8.76
C ARG A 68 7.62 -8.84 -8.68
N PRO A 69 6.81 -8.14 -9.50
CA PRO A 69 6.75 -6.68 -9.44
C PRO A 69 6.46 -6.21 -8.03
N PHE A 70 7.13 -5.15 -7.59
CA PHE A 70 6.91 -4.56 -6.28
C PHE A 70 5.45 -4.10 -6.11
N LEU A 71 4.84 -3.63 -7.21
CA LEU A 71 3.42 -3.28 -7.27
C LEU A 71 2.48 -4.41 -6.83
N ALA A 72 2.82 -5.68 -7.08
CA ALA A 72 2.00 -6.81 -6.64
C ALA A 72 1.95 -6.95 -5.10
N TRP A 73 3.07 -6.61 -4.43
CA TRP A 73 3.10 -6.53 -2.98
C TRP A 73 2.26 -5.36 -2.46
N LEU A 74 2.33 -4.19 -3.10
CA LEU A 74 1.47 -3.05 -2.75
C LEU A 74 -0.02 -3.36 -2.90
N TYR A 75 -0.43 -4.07 -3.95
CA TYR A 75 -1.82 -4.51 -4.10
C TYR A 75 -2.25 -5.51 -3.02
N THR A 76 -1.33 -6.31 -2.50
CA THR A 76 -1.60 -7.17 -1.34
C THR A 76 -1.89 -6.35 -0.09
N ILE A 77 -1.09 -5.30 0.16
CA ILE A 77 -1.32 -4.36 1.26
C ILE A 77 -2.67 -3.66 1.08
N ALA A 78 -2.94 -3.10 -0.12
CA ALA A 78 -4.19 -2.41 -0.44
C ALA A 78 -5.43 -3.28 -0.23
N ARG A 79 -5.41 -4.52 -0.72
CA ARG A 79 -6.47 -5.50 -0.44
C ARG A 79 -6.72 -5.68 1.05
N ASN A 80 -5.65 -5.77 1.85
CA ASN A 80 -5.78 -5.97 3.29
C ASN A 80 -6.35 -4.73 3.97
N CYS A 81 -5.92 -3.52 3.60
CA CYS A 81 -6.47 -2.26 4.12
C CYS A 81 -7.95 -2.10 3.79
N ILE A 82 -8.37 -2.36 2.55
CA ILE A 82 -9.78 -2.33 2.13
C ILE A 82 -10.61 -3.32 2.93
N LYS A 83 -10.10 -4.56 3.10
CA LYS A 83 -10.77 -5.58 3.92
C LYS A 83 -10.90 -5.14 5.38
N ASP A 84 -9.85 -4.54 5.95
CA ASP A 84 -9.84 -4.05 7.32
C ASP A 84 -10.87 -2.93 7.52
N HIS A 85 -10.98 -2.01 6.55
CA HIS A 85 -11.97 -0.93 6.53
C HIS A 85 -13.40 -1.50 6.54
N TYR A 86 -13.75 -2.37 5.59
CA TYR A 86 -15.09 -2.98 5.57
C TYR A 86 -15.39 -3.83 6.82
N ARG A 87 -14.38 -4.45 7.43
CA ARG A 87 -14.56 -5.18 8.70
C ARG A 87 -14.87 -4.25 9.87
N ARG A 88 -14.39 -3.00 9.86
CA ARG A 88 -14.69 -2.01 10.89
C ARG A 88 -16.07 -1.39 10.66
N ASP A 89 -16.37 -1.04 9.41
CA ASP A 89 -17.66 -0.42 9.03
C ASP A 89 -18.84 -1.39 9.19
N GLY A 90 -18.67 -2.67 8.87
CA GLY A 90 -19.68 -3.70 9.11
C GLY A 90 -19.85 -4.13 10.57
N ARG A 91 -19.14 -3.51 11.54
CA ARG A 91 -19.07 -3.96 12.94
C ARG A 91 -19.40 -2.89 13.99
N TYR A 92 -20.16 -1.87 13.62
CA TYR A 92 -21.04 -1.16 14.55
C TYR A 92 -22.50 -1.55 14.22
N PRO A 93 -22.96 -2.72 14.68
CA PRO A 93 -23.49 -2.80 16.04
C PRO A 93 -23.22 -4.13 16.76
N SER A 94 -22.58 -4.06 17.92
CA SER A 94 -22.86 -4.96 19.05
C SER A 94 -22.20 -4.44 20.32
N GLN A 95 -23.04 -3.82 21.14
CA GLN A 95 -23.11 -3.97 22.60
C GLN A 95 -21.78 -4.05 23.36
N SER A 96 -21.43 -2.94 24.02
CA SER A 96 -20.92 -3.04 25.39
C SER A 96 -22.09 -3.40 26.31
N LEU A 97 -21.89 -4.46 27.09
CA LEU A 97 -22.67 -4.82 28.28
C LEU A 97 -22.63 -3.69 29.33
#